data_AF-A0A1I1LA42-F1
#
_entry.id   AF-A0A1I1LA42-F1
#
_cell.length_a   1.000
_cell.length_b   1.000
_cell.length_c   1.000
_cell.angle_alpha   90.00
_cell.angle_beta   90.00
_cell.angle_gamma   90.00
#
_symmetry.space_group_name_H-M   'P 1'
#
loop_
_entity.id
_entity.type
_entity.pdbx_description
1 polymer ?
#
loop_
_entity_poly.entity_id
_entity_poly.type
_entity_poly.pdbx_seq_one_letter_code
_entity_poly.pdbx_strand_id
1 'polypeptide(L)'
;MKPSQAFADLPALATQLRQVLEDKKTILLYAYNGTGKTRLSMVFKDIGKQGDARDTLYFNAFTEDLFHWDNDLDGDSDRRLTLNAASRFFVGLAELEMDNRIRPLLQRYTDFDFRIDTQGWVVRFWRTMNGQVIDNIKVSRGEENIFVWCFFLAIVQLALDGAEAYQWVKYIYIDDPISSLDEHNAIAVANHLAQLLKRPESKLKTVISTHHTLFFNVLCNELGKARKYFVNKNSTGSGYVLREEIGDTPFFHHVAALAELYQAAQEDRLFTHHFNMLRTILEKTASFHGHKNFSACIKQEDDDPDGILYTRLINILSHGNYSLFEPQQMLDENKAYFRKILHDFLNRYPFNPDLFPQAVEEADTQ
;
A
#
# COMPACT_ATOMS: atom_id res chain seq x y z
N MET A 1 2.06 -16.76 16.88
CA MET A 1 2.71 -16.26 15.65
C MET A 1 3.79 -17.24 15.22
N LYS A 2 4.06 -17.39 13.92
CA LYS A 2 5.24 -18.16 13.46
C LYS A 2 6.50 -17.30 13.54
N PRO A 3 7.69 -17.91 13.68
CA PRO A 3 8.94 -17.17 13.70
C PRO A 3 9.12 -16.36 12.41
N SER A 4 9.60 -15.13 12.56
CA SER A 4 9.90 -14.23 11.44
C SER A 4 11.07 -14.76 10.61
N GLN A 5 10.96 -14.68 9.29
CA GLN A 5 12.03 -15.07 8.38
C GLN A 5 12.81 -13.84 7.91
N ALA A 6 14.14 -13.89 8.03
CA ALA A 6 15.02 -12.82 7.58
C ALA A 6 15.55 -13.10 6.17
N PHE A 7 15.62 -12.06 5.35
CA PHE A 7 16.15 -12.09 3.98
C PHE A 7 17.23 -11.03 3.84
N ALA A 8 18.30 -11.36 3.12
CA ALA A 8 19.43 -10.45 2.93
C ALA A 8 19.08 -9.25 2.04
N ASP A 9 18.19 -9.43 1.05
CA ASP A 9 17.86 -8.43 0.04
C ASP A 9 16.48 -8.67 -0.62
N LEU A 10 16.10 -7.78 -1.54
CA LEU A 10 14.86 -7.88 -2.32
C LEU A 10 14.83 -9.10 -3.26
N PRO A 11 15.91 -9.47 -3.99
CA PRO A 11 15.93 -10.70 -4.79
C PRO A 11 15.62 -11.97 -4.00
N ALA A 12 16.20 -12.14 -2.82
CA ALA A 12 15.93 -13.28 -1.94
C ALA A 12 14.46 -13.29 -1.50
N LEU A 13 13.93 -12.13 -1.08
CA LEU A 13 12.52 -12.00 -0.72
C LEU A 13 11.58 -12.30 -1.90
N ALA A 14 11.85 -11.77 -3.08
CA ALA A 14 11.05 -12.01 -4.28
C ALA A 14 11.07 -13.49 -4.71
N THR A 15 12.22 -14.16 -4.57
CA THR A 15 12.35 -15.60 -4.82
C THR A 15 11.50 -16.40 -3.84
N GLN A 16 11.52 -16.04 -2.55
CA GLN A 16 10.65 -16.65 -1.56
C GLN A 16 9.16 -16.48 -1.90
N LEU A 17 8.74 -15.29 -2.34
CA LEU A 17 7.35 -15.06 -2.75
C LEU A 17 6.95 -15.96 -3.92
N ARG A 18 7.82 -16.13 -4.93
CA ARG A 18 7.58 -17.05 -6.05
C ARG A 18 7.45 -18.51 -5.59
N GLN A 19 8.29 -18.96 -4.67
CA GLN A 19 8.20 -20.30 -4.07
C GLN A 19 6.90 -20.51 -3.31
N VAL A 20 6.47 -19.54 -2.48
CA VAL A 20 5.18 -19.62 -1.78
C VAL A 20 4.01 -19.72 -2.76
N LEU A 21 4.11 -19.07 -3.92
CA LEU A 21 3.11 -19.16 -4.98
C LEU A 21 3.11 -20.50 -5.73
N GLU A 22 4.08 -21.39 -5.53
CA GLU A 22 4.01 -22.76 -6.05
C GLU A 22 2.83 -23.51 -5.43
N ASP A 23 2.65 -23.35 -4.11
CA ASP A 23 1.60 -24.02 -3.33
C ASP A 23 0.35 -23.16 -3.10
N LYS A 24 0.44 -21.85 -3.36
CA LYS A 24 -0.64 -20.88 -3.05
C LYS A 24 -0.96 -20.00 -4.25
N LYS A 25 -2.25 -19.66 -4.39
CA LYS A 25 -2.69 -18.75 -5.46
C LYS A 25 -2.46 -17.28 -5.15
N THR A 26 -2.50 -16.90 -3.86
CA THR A 26 -2.49 -15.48 -3.48
C THR A 26 -1.62 -15.24 -2.27
N ILE A 27 -0.83 -14.17 -2.34
CA ILE A 27 -0.09 -13.58 -1.22
C ILE A 27 -0.57 -12.14 -1.02
N LEU A 28 -0.88 -11.80 0.23
CA LEU A 28 -1.15 -10.44 0.67
C LEU A 28 0.05 -9.96 1.50
N LEU A 29 0.67 -8.86 1.08
CA LEU A 29 1.80 -8.23 1.74
C LEU A 29 1.40 -6.87 2.29
N TYR A 30 1.42 -6.72 3.61
CA TYR A 30 1.38 -5.41 4.20
C TYR A 30 2.81 -4.88 4.38
N ALA A 31 3.06 -3.67 3.91
CA ALA A 31 4.33 -2.99 4.11
C ALA A 31 4.16 -1.47 4.10
N TYR A 32 4.81 -0.81 5.06
CA TYR A 32 4.82 0.65 5.16
C TYR A 32 5.45 1.33 3.93
N ASN A 33 5.23 2.63 3.82
CA ASN A 33 5.90 3.45 2.83
C ASN A 33 7.41 3.48 3.11
N GLY A 34 8.23 3.47 2.06
CA GLY A 34 9.69 3.41 2.19
C GLY A 34 10.29 2.01 2.38
N THR A 35 9.49 0.95 2.58
CA THR A 35 9.98 -0.44 2.62
C THR A 35 10.51 -0.90 1.24
N GLY A 36 10.06 -0.28 0.15
CA GLY A 36 10.51 -0.59 -1.21
C GLY A 36 9.60 -1.57 -1.96
N LYS A 37 8.29 -1.57 -1.68
CA LYS A 37 7.29 -2.42 -2.35
C LYS A 37 7.33 -2.33 -3.87
N THR A 38 7.47 -1.12 -4.42
CA THR A 38 7.59 -0.91 -5.87
C THR A 38 8.86 -1.52 -6.43
N ARG A 39 9.98 -1.51 -5.69
CA ARG A 39 11.21 -2.20 -6.11
C ARG A 39 11.05 -3.71 -6.01
N LEU A 40 10.36 -4.20 -4.98
CA LEU A 40 10.06 -5.62 -4.81
C LEU A 40 9.21 -6.16 -5.97
N SER A 41 8.19 -5.42 -6.42
CA SER A 41 7.36 -5.82 -7.58
C SER A 41 8.18 -5.92 -8.86
N MET A 42 9.10 -4.98 -9.09
CA MET A 42 10.00 -4.99 -10.25
C MET A 42 10.99 -6.15 -10.19
N VAL A 43 11.64 -6.38 -9.04
CA VAL A 43 12.55 -7.52 -8.85
C VAL A 43 11.81 -8.85 -9.04
N PHE A 44 10.60 -8.99 -8.48
CA PHE A 44 9.77 -10.16 -8.67
C PHE A 44 9.48 -10.42 -10.16
N LYS A 45 9.11 -9.37 -10.90
CA LYS A 45 8.84 -9.45 -12.34
C LYS A 45 10.11 -9.77 -13.14
N ASP A 46 11.26 -9.21 -12.76
CA ASP A 46 12.52 -9.41 -13.49
C ASP A 46 13.11 -10.82 -13.30
N ILE A 47 12.80 -11.54 -12.20
CA ILE A 47 13.16 -12.97 -12.05
C ILE A 47 12.60 -13.83 -13.20
N GLY A 48 11.40 -13.51 -13.67
CA GLY A 48 10.75 -14.23 -14.77
C GLY A 48 11.09 -13.71 -16.16
N LYS A 49 11.98 -12.72 -16.26
CA LYS A 49 12.39 -12.12 -17.54
C LYS A 49 13.62 -12.85 -18.08
N GLN A 50 13.46 -13.57 -19.18
CA GLN A 50 14.55 -14.26 -19.88
C GLN A 50 14.56 -13.85 -21.36
N GLY A 51 15.44 -12.90 -21.72
CA GLY A 51 15.42 -12.27 -23.04
C GLY A 51 14.08 -11.56 -23.28
N ASP A 52 13.34 -12.01 -24.32
CA ASP A 52 12.00 -11.51 -24.65
C ASP A 52 10.86 -12.22 -23.91
N ALA A 53 11.13 -13.34 -23.25
CA ALA A 53 10.15 -14.06 -22.46
C ALA A 53 9.88 -13.34 -21.13
N ARG A 54 8.61 -13.34 -20.72
CA ARG A 54 8.11 -12.76 -19.48
C ARG A 54 6.97 -13.60 -18.94
N ASP A 55 6.76 -13.55 -17.62
CA ASP A 55 5.71 -14.32 -16.96
C ASP A 55 4.85 -13.52 -15.97
N THR A 56 5.16 -12.23 -15.77
CA THR A 56 4.54 -11.41 -14.73
C THR A 56 3.92 -10.14 -15.31
N LEU A 57 2.62 -9.99 -15.10
CA LEU A 57 1.88 -8.74 -15.30
C LEU A 57 1.88 -7.96 -13.98
N TYR A 58 2.07 -6.63 -14.02
CA TYR A 58 2.16 -5.84 -12.79
C TYR A 58 1.40 -4.51 -12.85
N PHE A 59 0.94 -4.07 -11.68
CA PHE A 59 0.40 -2.75 -11.42
C PHE A 59 1.23 -2.09 -10.32
N ASN A 60 1.88 -0.99 -10.63
CA ASN A 60 2.65 -0.16 -9.70
C ASN A 60 2.85 1.24 -10.32
N ALA A 61 3.64 2.11 -9.70
CA ALA A 61 3.96 3.43 -10.22
C ALA A 61 4.46 3.43 -11.68
N PHE A 62 5.26 2.45 -12.11
CA PHE A 62 5.71 2.36 -13.51
C PHE A 62 4.57 2.08 -14.50
N THR A 63 3.52 1.38 -14.05
CA THR A 63 2.31 1.18 -14.86
C THR A 63 1.49 2.46 -14.94
N GLU A 64 1.39 3.21 -13.84
CA GLU A 64 0.73 4.51 -13.81
C GLU A 64 1.43 5.53 -14.72
N ASP A 65 2.76 5.54 -14.72
CA ASP A 65 3.59 6.41 -15.57
C ASP A 65 3.41 6.15 -17.09
N LEU A 66 2.73 5.06 -17.49
CA LEU A 66 2.35 4.83 -18.89
C LEU A 66 1.19 5.72 -19.36
N PHE A 67 0.53 6.40 -18.42
CA PHE A 67 -0.64 7.24 -18.62
C PHE A 67 -0.26 8.68 -18.23
N HIS A 68 -0.16 9.56 -19.22
CA HIS A 68 0.28 10.94 -19.01
C HIS A 68 -0.83 11.94 -19.33
N TRP A 69 -1.17 12.78 -18.35
CA TRP A 69 -2.18 13.82 -18.52
C TRP A 69 -1.64 15.05 -19.23
N ASP A 70 -2.39 15.47 -20.24
CA ASP A 70 -2.16 16.71 -20.96
C ASP A 70 -3.35 17.66 -20.70
N ASN A 71 -3.20 18.55 -19.71
CA ASN A 71 -4.28 19.39 -19.18
C ASN A 71 -4.27 20.83 -19.70
N ASP A 72 -3.12 21.31 -20.18
CA ASP A 72 -2.87 22.72 -20.49
C ASP A 72 -2.71 22.96 -22.00
N LEU A 73 -3.51 22.26 -22.81
CA LEU A 73 -3.51 22.44 -24.26
C LEU A 73 -4.17 23.75 -24.68
N ASP A 74 -3.73 24.31 -25.82
CA ASP A 74 -4.18 25.59 -26.34
C ASP A 74 -5.71 25.73 -26.29
N GLY A 75 -6.17 26.76 -25.58
CA GLY A 75 -7.59 27.10 -25.47
C GLY A 75 -8.40 26.27 -24.48
N ASP A 76 -7.77 25.51 -23.58
CA ASP A 76 -8.43 24.84 -22.44
C ASP A 76 -9.58 23.87 -22.85
N SER A 77 -9.53 23.41 -24.10
CA SER A 77 -10.67 22.74 -24.76
C SER A 77 -10.41 21.27 -25.11
N ASP A 78 -9.14 20.83 -25.09
CA ASP A 78 -8.72 19.52 -25.58
C ASP A 78 -8.07 18.61 -24.52
N ARG A 79 -8.57 18.62 -23.28
CA ARG A 79 -8.01 17.82 -22.18
C ARG A 79 -8.05 16.33 -22.50
N ARG A 80 -6.88 15.65 -22.42
CA ARG A 80 -6.75 14.26 -22.89
C ARG A 80 -5.65 13.48 -22.17
N LEU A 81 -5.82 12.16 -22.08
CA LEU A 81 -4.80 11.22 -21.57
C LEU A 81 -3.97 10.84 -22.76
N THR A 82 -2.68 10.86 -22.62
CA THR A 82 -1.78 10.24 -23.58
C THR A 82 -1.35 8.89 -23.03
N LEU A 83 -1.41 7.88 -23.87
CA LEU A 83 -0.95 6.53 -23.57
C LEU A 83 0.42 6.33 -24.22
N ASN A 84 1.37 5.76 -23.48
CA ASN A 84 2.67 5.44 -24.05
C ASN A 84 2.57 4.24 -25.00
N ALA A 85 2.21 4.50 -26.25
CA ALA A 85 2.01 3.51 -27.32
C ALA A 85 3.21 2.58 -27.56
N ALA A 86 4.43 3.05 -27.26
CA ALA A 86 5.65 2.24 -27.40
C ALA A 86 5.77 1.14 -26.32
N SER A 87 4.98 1.22 -25.24
CA SER A 87 5.01 0.23 -24.18
C SER A 87 4.42 -1.10 -24.65
N ARG A 88 5.14 -2.19 -24.36
CA ARG A 88 4.68 -3.58 -24.55
C ARG A 88 3.45 -3.94 -23.70
N PHE A 89 2.97 -3.02 -22.88
CA PHE A 89 1.72 -3.10 -22.13
C PHE A 89 0.49 -2.92 -23.04
N PHE A 90 0.59 -2.12 -24.11
CA PHE A 90 -0.55 -1.83 -24.99
C PHE A 90 -0.62 -2.68 -26.27
N VAL A 91 0.31 -3.63 -26.43
CA VAL A 91 0.37 -4.50 -27.62
C VAL A 91 -0.89 -5.35 -27.75
N GLY A 92 -1.53 -5.30 -28.92
CA GLY A 92 -2.75 -6.04 -29.22
C GLY A 92 -4.04 -5.40 -28.67
N LEU A 93 -3.96 -4.33 -27.87
CA LEU A 93 -5.15 -3.73 -27.26
C LEU A 93 -6.09 -3.06 -28.26
N ALA A 94 -5.57 -2.59 -29.40
CA ALA A 94 -6.38 -1.99 -30.46
C ALA A 94 -7.43 -2.95 -31.03
N GLU A 95 -7.19 -4.26 -30.94
CA GLU A 95 -8.07 -5.31 -31.47
C GLU A 95 -8.99 -5.91 -30.40
N LEU A 96 -8.84 -5.51 -29.12
CA LEU A 96 -9.50 -6.15 -27.98
C LEU A 96 -10.69 -5.36 -27.40
N GLU A 97 -11.14 -4.32 -28.10
CA GLU A 97 -12.26 -3.45 -27.72
C GLU A 97 -12.19 -3.00 -26.25
N MET A 98 -11.04 -2.44 -25.85
CA MET A 98 -10.76 -2.11 -24.45
C MET A 98 -11.80 -1.17 -23.84
N ASP A 99 -12.37 -0.24 -24.63
CA ASP A 99 -13.46 0.64 -24.20
C ASP A 99 -14.65 -0.13 -23.62
N ASN A 100 -15.08 -1.22 -24.28
CA ASN A 100 -16.23 -2.03 -23.87
C ASN A 100 -15.93 -2.84 -22.60
N ARG A 101 -14.66 -3.19 -22.37
CA ARG A 101 -14.21 -3.95 -21.20
C ARG A 101 -14.00 -3.07 -19.97
N ILE A 102 -13.45 -1.88 -20.16
CA ILE A 102 -13.12 -0.96 -19.07
C ILE A 102 -14.37 -0.26 -18.53
N ARG A 103 -15.31 0.12 -19.41
CA ARG A 103 -16.54 0.85 -19.05
C ARG A 103 -17.37 0.23 -17.93
N PRO A 104 -17.72 -1.08 -17.94
CA PRO A 104 -18.47 -1.70 -16.84
C PRO A 104 -17.69 -1.81 -15.52
N LEU A 105 -16.36 -1.67 -15.56
CA LEU A 105 -15.53 -1.59 -14.35
C LEU A 105 -15.55 -0.16 -13.80
N LEU A 106 -15.35 0.82 -14.69
CA LEU A 106 -15.26 2.24 -14.35
C LEU A 106 -16.58 2.82 -13.80
N GLN A 107 -17.71 2.48 -14.42
CA GLN A 107 -19.05 2.97 -14.02
C GLN A 107 -19.46 2.58 -12.59
N ARG A 108 -18.71 1.70 -11.91
CA ARG A 108 -18.93 1.34 -10.51
C ARG A 108 -18.39 2.40 -9.54
N TYR A 109 -17.47 3.23 -10.01
CA TYR A 109 -16.70 4.15 -9.19
C TYR A 109 -16.92 5.61 -9.60
N THR A 110 -17.38 5.85 -10.84
CA THR A 110 -17.43 7.19 -11.43
C THR A 110 -18.72 7.43 -12.21
N ASP A 111 -19.04 8.71 -12.42
CA ASP A 111 -20.22 9.21 -13.14
C ASP A 111 -19.91 9.73 -14.56
N PHE A 112 -18.65 9.58 -15.02
CA PHE A 112 -18.21 9.96 -16.36
C PHE A 112 -17.96 8.76 -17.24
N ASP A 113 -17.79 9.04 -18.53
CA ASP A 113 -17.48 8.06 -19.54
C ASP A 113 -16.29 8.49 -20.41
N PHE A 114 -15.78 7.58 -21.24
CA PHE A 114 -14.53 7.79 -21.98
C PHE A 114 -14.50 7.10 -23.35
N ARG A 115 -13.58 7.54 -24.20
CA ARG A 115 -13.25 6.94 -25.50
C ARG A 115 -11.74 6.92 -25.67
N ILE A 116 -11.23 5.76 -26.06
CA ILE A 116 -9.84 5.53 -26.45
C ILE A 116 -9.75 5.71 -27.97
N ASP A 117 -8.94 6.68 -28.38
CA ASP A 117 -8.47 6.80 -29.76
C ASP A 117 -7.19 5.97 -29.90
N THR A 118 -7.30 4.83 -30.59
CA THR A 118 -6.19 3.90 -30.80
C THR A 118 -5.23 4.34 -31.90
N GLN A 119 -5.57 5.36 -32.69
CA GLN A 119 -4.66 5.96 -33.68
C GLN A 119 -3.76 6.99 -33.01
N GLY A 120 -4.36 7.89 -32.23
CA GLY A 120 -3.65 8.91 -31.47
C GLY A 120 -3.06 8.41 -30.15
N TRP A 121 -3.47 7.23 -29.68
CA TRP A 121 -3.21 6.71 -28.33
C TRP A 121 -3.59 7.72 -27.25
N VAL A 122 -4.79 8.30 -27.40
CA VAL A 122 -5.33 9.27 -26.46
C VAL A 122 -6.67 8.84 -25.88
N VAL A 123 -6.94 9.23 -24.64
CA VAL A 123 -8.23 8.99 -23.98
C VAL A 123 -8.91 10.32 -23.71
N ARG A 124 -10.19 10.41 -24.10
CA ARG A 124 -11.05 11.58 -23.87
C ARG A 124 -12.21 11.21 -22.98
N PHE A 125 -12.61 12.13 -22.12
CA PHE A 125 -13.63 11.92 -21.10
C PHE A 125 -14.80 12.86 -21.34
N TRP A 126 -16.01 12.41 -21.03
CA TRP A 126 -17.21 13.22 -21.06
C TRP A 126 -18.17 12.85 -19.93
N ARG A 127 -19.10 13.75 -19.62
CA ARG A 127 -20.22 13.52 -18.70
C ARG A 127 -21.53 13.91 -19.34
N THR A 128 -22.60 13.23 -18.95
CA THR A 128 -23.96 13.63 -19.31
C THR A 128 -24.61 14.33 -18.12
N MET A 129 -24.85 15.63 -18.23
CA MET A 129 -25.51 16.44 -17.20
C MET A 129 -26.82 17.00 -17.75
N ASN A 130 -27.94 16.70 -17.08
CA ASN A 130 -29.28 17.18 -17.49
C ASN A 130 -29.64 16.87 -18.96
N GLY A 131 -29.19 15.72 -19.47
CA GLY A 131 -29.41 15.30 -20.87
C GLY A 131 -28.48 15.96 -21.89
N GLN A 132 -27.53 16.80 -21.48
CA GLN A 132 -26.50 17.37 -22.34
C GLN A 132 -25.15 16.67 -22.10
N VAL A 133 -24.44 16.37 -23.19
CA VAL A 133 -23.08 15.82 -23.13
C VAL A 133 -22.08 16.97 -23.03
N ILE A 134 -21.21 16.90 -22.03
CA ILE A 134 -20.07 17.80 -21.85
C ILE A 134 -18.82 16.99 -22.15
N ASP A 135 -18.19 17.26 -23.29
CA ASP A 135 -16.99 16.58 -23.77
C ASP A 135 -15.70 17.20 -23.23
N ASN A 136 -14.59 16.44 -23.34
CA ASN A 136 -13.22 16.84 -22.98
C ASN A 136 -13.09 17.40 -21.55
N ILE A 137 -13.78 16.76 -20.60
CA ILE A 137 -13.75 17.17 -19.20
C ILE A 137 -12.43 16.84 -18.52
N LYS A 138 -12.06 17.63 -17.50
CA LYS A 138 -11.04 17.22 -16.54
C LYS A 138 -11.67 16.35 -15.46
N VAL A 139 -11.11 15.16 -15.25
CA VAL A 139 -11.46 14.31 -14.10
C VAL A 139 -10.47 14.54 -12.94
N SER A 140 -10.88 14.34 -11.70
CA SER A 140 -10.05 14.52 -10.49
C SER A 140 -8.92 13.48 -10.40
N ARG A 141 -7.83 13.77 -9.67
CA ARG A 141 -6.68 12.85 -9.54
C ARG A 141 -7.07 11.42 -9.10
N GLY A 142 -8.03 11.28 -8.19
CA GLY A 142 -8.55 9.98 -7.78
C GLY A 142 -9.28 9.23 -8.90
N GLU A 143 -10.06 9.94 -9.72
CA GLU A 143 -10.72 9.39 -10.90
C GLU A 143 -9.72 8.96 -11.99
N GLU A 144 -8.60 9.66 -12.15
CA GLU A 144 -7.49 9.25 -13.03
C GLU A 144 -6.94 7.90 -12.59
N ASN A 145 -6.61 7.78 -11.30
CA ASN A 145 -6.07 6.57 -10.72
C ASN A 145 -7.07 5.40 -10.85
N ILE A 146 -8.36 5.65 -10.61
CA ILE A 146 -9.43 4.67 -10.84
C ILE A 146 -9.49 4.23 -12.31
N PHE A 147 -9.37 5.15 -13.26
CA PHE A 147 -9.37 4.82 -14.68
C PHE A 147 -8.21 3.89 -15.04
N VAL A 148 -6.98 4.24 -14.63
CA VAL A 148 -5.78 3.43 -14.86
C VAL A 148 -5.90 2.05 -14.19
N TRP A 149 -6.48 2.01 -12.99
CA TRP A 149 -6.79 0.77 -12.29
C TRP A 149 -7.81 -0.09 -13.05
N CYS A 150 -8.91 0.50 -13.53
CA CYS A 150 -9.93 -0.20 -14.34
C CYS A 150 -9.35 -0.71 -15.66
N PHE A 151 -8.45 0.06 -16.28
CA PHE A 151 -7.69 -0.37 -17.45
C PHE A 151 -6.89 -1.63 -17.16
N PHE A 152 -6.16 -1.64 -16.04
CA PHE A 152 -5.39 -2.80 -15.61
C PHE A 152 -6.29 -4.01 -15.31
N LEU A 153 -7.42 -3.81 -14.62
CA LEU A 153 -8.37 -4.89 -14.34
C LEU A 153 -8.94 -5.52 -15.61
N ALA A 154 -9.20 -4.73 -16.66
CA ALA A 154 -9.64 -5.26 -17.96
C ALA A 154 -8.56 -6.15 -18.59
N ILE A 155 -7.27 -5.82 -18.43
CA ILE A 155 -6.17 -6.68 -18.87
C ILE A 155 -6.10 -7.96 -18.03
N VAL A 156 -6.29 -7.87 -16.72
CA VAL A 156 -6.34 -9.06 -15.85
C VAL A 156 -7.50 -9.98 -16.26
N GLN A 157 -8.66 -9.42 -16.61
CA GLN A 157 -9.78 -10.20 -17.16
C GLN A 157 -9.40 -10.92 -18.46
N LEU A 158 -8.73 -10.24 -19.39
CA LEU A 158 -8.23 -10.86 -20.62
C LEU A 158 -7.26 -12.03 -20.34
N ALA A 159 -6.35 -11.86 -19.37
CA ALA A 159 -5.45 -12.93 -18.95
C ALA A 159 -6.19 -14.12 -18.32
N LEU A 160 -7.22 -13.85 -17.50
CA LEU A 160 -8.07 -14.88 -16.89
C LEU A 160 -8.91 -15.63 -17.92
N ASP A 161 -9.43 -14.92 -18.91
CA ASP A 161 -10.26 -15.50 -19.97
C ASP A 161 -9.41 -16.21 -21.05
N GLY A 162 -8.07 -16.22 -20.92
CA GLY A 162 -7.16 -16.98 -21.77
C GLY A 162 -6.87 -16.33 -23.13
N ALA A 163 -7.05 -15.00 -23.25
CA ALA A 163 -6.76 -14.26 -24.48
C ALA A 163 -5.31 -14.48 -24.93
N GLU A 164 -5.11 -14.74 -26.23
CA GLU A 164 -3.82 -15.12 -26.82
C GLU A 164 -2.69 -14.13 -26.47
N ALA A 165 -2.98 -12.83 -26.57
CA ALA A 165 -2.05 -11.75 -26.24
C ALA A 165 -1.55 -11.77 -24.78
N TYR A 166 -2.23 -12.48 -23.88
CA TYR A 166 -1.97 -12.54 -22.44
C TYR A 166 -1.71 -13.95 -21.90
N GLN A 167 -1.57 -14.96 -22.75
CA GLN A 167 -1.27 -16.35 -22.32
C GLN A 167 0.09 -16.49 -21.59
N TRP A 168 1.01 -15.55 -21.80
CA TRP A 168 2.30 -15.51 -21.11
C TRP A 168 2.17 -15.18 -19.62
N VAL A 169 1.05 -14.61 -19.18
CA VAL A 169 0.83 -14.16 -17.79
C VAL A 169 0.63 -15.37 -16.88
N LYS A 170 1.64 -15.68 -16.07
CA LYS A 170 1.57 -16.68 -15.00
C LYS A 170 1.34 -16.04 -13.63
N TYR A 171 1.94 -14.87 -13.43
CA TYR A 171 1.90 -14.12 -12.19
C TYR A 171 1.29 -12.74 -12.39
N ILE A 172 0.58 -12.27 -11.37
CA ILE A 172 0.16 -10.88 -11.23
C ILE A 172 0.84 -10.29 -9.98
N TYR A 173 1.42 -9.11 -10.10
CA TYR A 173 1.92 -8.35 -8.95
C TYR A 173 1.24 -6.98 -8.89
N ILE A 174 0.47 -6.72 -7.84
CA ILE A 174 -0.22 -5.44 -7.62
C ILE A 174 0.43 -4.74 -6.42
N ASP A 175 0.94 -3.52 -6.62
CA ASP A 175 1.52 -2.68 -5.58
C ASP A 175 0.69 -1.39 -5.42
N ASP A 176 0.09 -1.22 -4.24
CA ASP A 176 -0.68 -0.04 -3.83
C ASP A 176 -1.68 0.49 -4.88
N PRO A 177 -2.71 -0.30 -5.26
CA PRO A 177 -3.62 0.05 -6.36
C PRO A 177 -4.57 1.21 -6.08
N ILE A 178 -4.53 1.77 -4.86
CA ILE A 178 -5.49 2.76 -4.36
C ILE A 178 -4.80 4.00 -3.77
N SER A 179 -3.57 4.29 -4.20
CA SER A 179 -2.91 5.51 -3.77
C SER A 179 -3.81 6.71 -4.10
N SER A 180 -4.17 7.51 -3.08
CA SER A 180 -5.05 8.68 -3.19
C SER A 180 -6.57 8.44 -3.41
N LEU A 181 -7.11 7.25 -3.10
CA LEU A 181 -8.57 7.02 -3.10
C LEU A 181 -9.20 7.23 -1.71
N ASP A 182 -10.49 7.56 -1.68
CA ASP A 182 -11.29 7.59 -0.45
C ASP A 182 -11.59 6.16 0.08
N GLU A 183 -12.05 6.08 1.33
CA GLU A 183 -12.33 4.81 2.02
C GLU A 183 -13.40 3.97 1.31
N HIS A 184 -14.41 4.59 0.70
CA HIS A 184 -15.49 3.88 0.02
C HIS A 184 -14.96 3.18 -1.24
N ASN A 185 -14.22 3.93 -2.06
CA ASN A 185 -13.55 3.43 -3.24
C ASN A 185 -12.52 2.35 -2.89
N ALA A 186 -11.77 2.49 -1.80
CA ALA A 186 -10.85 1.47 -1.33
C ALA A 186 -11.55 0.13 -1.03
N ILE A 187 -12.70 0.16 -0.34
CA ILE A 187 -13.50 -1.05 -0.06
C ILE A 187 -14.02 -1.67 -1.37
N ALA A 188 -14.59 -0.86 -2.25
CA ALA A 188 -15.19 -1.32 -3.50
C ALA A 188 -14.13 -1.95 -4.44
N VAL A 189 -12.95 -1.34 -4.55
CA VAL A 189 -11.82 -1.86 -5.32
C VAL A 189 -11.30 -3.17 -4.73
N ALA A 190 -11.13 -3.26 -3.41
CA ALA A 190 -10.71 -4.49 -2.74
C ALA A 190 -11.68 -5.64 -2.98
N ASN A 191 -12.98 -5.39 -2.80
CA ASN A 191 -14.02 -6.38 -2.99
C ASN A 191 -14.04 -6.90 -4.43
N HIS A 192 -14.04 -5.98 -5.40
CA HIS A 192 -14.05 -6.33 -6.82
C HIS A 192 -12.81 -7.14 -7.23
N LEU A 193 -11.61 -6.73 -6.78
CA LEU A 193 -10.38 -7.49 -7.01
C LEU A 193 -10.47 -8.90 -6.42
N ALA A 194 -10.98 -9.03 -5.19
CA ALA A 194 -11.14 -10.34 -4.57
C ALA A 194 -12.13 -11.23 -5.31
N GLN A 195 -13.26 -10.69 -5.78
CA GLN A 195 -14.22 -11.44 -6.61
C GLN A 195 -13.57 -11.93 -7.91
N LEU A 196 -12.79 -11.06 -8.56
CA LEU A 196 -12.08 -11.40 -9.80
C LEU A 196 -11.09 -12.56 -9.59
N LEU A 197 -10.30 -12.51 -8.51
CA LEU A 197 -9.32 -13.54 -8.17
C LEU A 197 -9.96 -14.86 -7.69
N LYS A 198 -11.19 -14.80 -7.17
CA LYS A 198 -11.96 -15.97 -6.69
C LYS A 198 -12.65 -16.76 -7.82
N ARG A 199 -12.64 -16.28 -9.07
CA ARG A 199 -13.23 -17.02 -10.21
C ARG A 199 -12.66 -18.46 -10.25
N PRO A 200 -13.48 -19.52 -10.36
CA PRO A 200 -13.02 -20.91 -10.28
C PRO A 200 -11.94 -21.26 -11.32
N GLU A 201 -12.09 -20.70 -12.51
CA GLU A 201 -11.18 -20.82 -13.66
C GLU A 201 -9.80 -20.19 -13.41
N SER A 202 -9.67 -19.31 -12.40
CA SER A 202 -8.46 -18.53 -12.17
C SER A 202 -7.29 -19.43 -11.79
N LYS A 203 -6.29 -19.49 -12.68
CA LYS A 203 -4.98 -20.11 -12.43
C LYS A 203 -3.90 -19.09 -12.08
N LEU A 204 -4.26 -17.80 -12.05
CA LEU A 204 -3.30 -16.70 -11.88
C LEU A 204 -2.81 -16.64 -10.44
N LYS A 205 -1.48 -16.62 -10.31
CA LYS A 205 -0.78 -16.52 -9.02
C LYS A 205 -0.52 -15.05 -8.73
N THR A 206 -1.07 -14.53 -7.64
CA THR A 206 -1.14 -13.08 -7.40
C THR A 206 -0.43 -12.68 -6.11
N VAL A 207 0.42 -11.65 -6.18
CA VAL A 207 0.92 -10.92 -5.02
C VAL A 207 0.24 -9.56 -4.98
N ILE A 208 -0.30 -9.18 -3.82
CA ILE A 208 -0.85 -7.85 -3.59
C ILE A 208 -0.06 -7.24 -2.44
N SER A 209 0.68 -6.17 -2.70
CA SER A 209 1.34 -5.37 -1.66
C SER A 209 0.64 -4.06 -1.43
N THR A 210 0.47 -3.67 -0.17
CA THR A 210 -0.12 -2.37 0.16
C THR A 210 0.33 -1.82 1.51
N HIS A 211 0.27 -0.49 1.65
CA HIS A 211 0.32 0.19 2.94
C HIS A 211 -1.07 0.56 3.49
N HIS A 212 -2.13 0.42 2.68
CA HIS A 212 -3.46 0.86 3.03
C HIS A 212 -4.19 -0.18 3.87
N THR A 213 -4.48 0.18 5.12
CA THR A 213 -4.95 -0.74 6.16
C THR A 213 -6.34 -1.33 5.88
N LEU A 214 -7.32 -0.47 5.55
CA LEU A 214 -8.69 -0.88 5.23
C LEU A 214 -8.72 -1.84 4.04
N PHE A 215 -8.06 -1.46 2.94
CA PHE A 215 -7.91 -2.29 1.75
C PHE A 215 -7.29 -3.65 2.04
N PHE A 216 -6.19 -3.68 2.80
CA PHE A 216 -5.56 -4.94 3.23
C PHE A 216 -6.52 -5.82 4.05
N ASN A 217 -7.26 -5.22 5.00
CA ASN A 217 -8.21 -5.94 5.84
C ASN A 217 -9.39 -6.50 5.04
N VAL A 218 -9.94 -5.73 4.09
CA VAL A 218 -11.00 -6.22 3.19
C VAL A 218 -10.49 -7.41 2.38
N LEU A 219 -9.27 -7.34 1.81
CA LEU A 219 -8.68 -8.47 1.10
C LEU A 219 -8.43 -9.67 1.99
N CYS A 220 -7.95 -9.47 3.22
CA CYS A 220 -7.74 -10.55 4.20
C CYS A 220 -9.03 -11.32 4.51
N ASN A 221 -10.16 -10.61 4.61
CA ASN A 221 -11.46 -11.20 4.86
C ASN A 221 -12.01 -11.90 3.60
N GLU A 222 -11.91 -11.24 2.45
CA GLU A 222 -12.46 -11.75 1.19
C GLU A 222 -11.64 -12.92 0.61
N LEU A 223 -10.34 -12.99 0.92
CA LEU A 223 -9.36 -13.96 0.41
C LEU A 223 -8.78 -14.82 1.54
N GLY A 224 -9.63 -15.44 2.36
CA GLY A 224 -9.21 -16.22 3.54
C GLY A 224 -8.19 -17.35 3.29
N LYS A 225 -8.02 -17.81 2.04
CA LYS A 225 -7.00 -18.82 1.65
C LYS A 225 -5.62 -18.22 1.30
N ALA A 226 -5.52 -16.90 1.20
CA ALA A 226 -4.28 -16.22 0.87
C ALA A 226 -3.26 -16.33 2.01
N ARG A 227 -1.98 -16.34 1.66
CA ARG A 227 -0.91 -16.17 2.66
C ARG A 227 -0.78 -14.69 2.99
N LYS A 228 -0.87 -14.36 4.27
CA LYS A 228 -0.83 -12.99 4.78
C LYS A 228 0.55 -12.77 5.39
N TYR A 229 1.26 -11.75 4.93
CA TYR A 229 2.54 -11.39 5.53
C TYR A 229 2.64 -9.90 5.80
N PHE A 230 3.49 -9.60 6.77
CA PHE A 230 3.99 -8.28 7.08
C PHE A 230 5.49 -8.20 6.72
N VAL A 231 5.88 -7.17 5.99
CA VAL A 231 7.27 -6.96 5.55
C VAL A 231 7.82 -5.69 6.17
N ASN A 232 8.91 -5.84 6.92
CA ASN A 232 9.70 -4.72 7.44
C ASN A 232 11.14 -4.77 6.95
N LYS A 233 11.80 -3.60 6.91
CA LYS A 233 13.25 -3.53 6.78
C LYS A 233 13.89 -3.92 8.10
N ASN A 234 15.01 -4.63 8.03
CA ASN A 234 15.79 -4.97 9.19
C ASN A 234 16.49 -3.71 9.76
N SER A 235 16.84 -3.77 11.04
CA SER A 235 17.36 -2.65 11.82
C SER A 235 18.59 -1.97 11.22
N THR A 236 19.40 -2.76 10.51
CA THR A 236 20.66 -2.36 9.86
C THR A 236 20.49 -1.82 8.44
N GLY A 237 19.26 -1.74 7.93
CA GLY A 237 18.92 -1.11 6.64
C GLY A 237 19.17 -1.94 5.38
N SER A 238 19.90 -3.07 5.47
CA SER A 238 20.20 -3.93 4.31
C SER A 238 19.22 -5.08 4.12
N GLY A 239 18.73 -5.69 5.20
CA GLY A 239 17.87 -6.87 5.16
C GLY A 239 16.37 -6.61 5.24
N TYR A 240 15.57 -7.66 5.04
CA TYR A 240 14.12 -7.67 5.15
C TYR A 240 13.66 -8.74 6.13
N VAL A 241 12.56 -8.47 6.85
CA VAL A 241 11.93 -9.42 7.76
C VAL A 241 10.50 -9.67 7.28
N LEU A 242 10.18 -10.93 7.01
CA LEU A 242 8.86 -11.40 6.62
C LEU A 242 8.22 -12.11 7.82
N ARG A 243 7.07 -11.60 8.28
CA ARG A 243 6.28 -12.22 9.35
C ARG A 243 4.99 -12.78 8.77
N GLU A 244 4.73 -14.06 9.01
CA GLU A 244 3.46 -14.69 8.61
C GLU A 244 2.38 -14.40 9.64
N GLU A 245 1.28 -13.81 9.18
CA GLU A 245 0.12 -13.52 10.02
C GLU A 245 -0.85 -14.71 9.99
N ILE A 246 -1.14 -15.27 11.16
CA ILE A 246 -2.02 -16.43 11.32
C ILE A 246 -3.20 -15.99 12.19
N GLY A 247 -4.26 -15.52 11.53
CA GLY A 247 -5.49 -15.11 12.18
C GLY A 247 -6.51 -14.50 11.21
N ASP A 248 -7.78 -14.60 11.61
CA ASP A 248 -8.90 -13.87 11.02
C ASP A 248 -9.13 -12.51 11.72
N THR A 249 -8.35 -12.23 12.76
CA THR A 249 -8.37 -10.95 13.43
C THR A 249 -7.96 -9.84 12.45
N PRO A 250 -8.74 -8.75 12.34
CA PRO A 250 -8.35 -7.60 11.54
C PRO A 250 -6.92 -7.19 11.88
N PHE A 251 -6.10 -6.93 10.87
CA PHE A 251 -4.74 -6.51 11.11
C PHE A 251 -4.79 -5.14 11.81
N PHE A 252 -4.45 -5.13 13.09
CA PHE A 252 -4.39 -3.91 13.88
C PHE A 252 -3.02 -3.27 13.69
N HIS A 253 -2.86 -2.51 12.61
CA HIS A 253 -1.59 -1.86 12.24
C HIS A 253 -1.00 -0.97 13.32
N HIS A 254 -1.82 -0.46 14.24
CA HIS A 254 -1.34 0.29 15.39
C HIS A 254 -0.50 -0.57 16.34
N VAL A 255 -0.79 -1.87 16.44
CA VAL A 255 -0.02 -2.82 17.26
C VAL A 255 1.33 -3.16 16.62
N ALA A 256 1.37 -3.39 15.31
CA ALA A 256 2.62 -3.61 14.58
C ALA A 256 3.52 -2.35 14.60
N ALA A 257 2.93 -1.17 14.38
CA ALA A 257 3.63 0.11 14.51
C ALA A 257 4.15 0.32 15.94
N LEU A 258 3.37 -0.05 16.97
CA LEU A 258 3.79 0.04 18.36
C LEU A 258 4.97 -0.89 18.67
N ALA A 259 4.97 -2.12 18.14
CA ALA A 259 6.11 -3.04 18.25
C ALA A 259 7.37 -2.50 17.55
N GLU A 260 7.22 -1.86 16.39
CA GLU A 260 8.32 -1.18 15.68
C GLU A 260 8.88 0.00 16.47
N LEU A 261 8.00 0.85 17.04
CA LEU A 261 8.43 1.95 17.91
C LEU A 261 9.17 1.46 19.15
N TYR A 262 8.68 0.37 19.75
CA TYR A 262 9.35 -0.27 20.89
C TYR A 262 10.75 -0.76 20.50
N GLN A 263 10.89 -1.49 19.40
CA GLN A 263 12.18 -1.96 18.92
C GLN A 263 13.13 -0.80 18.57
N ALA A 264 12.65 0.23 17.87
CA ALA A 264 13.44 1.40 17.54
C ALA A 264 13.93 2.18 18.77
N ALA A 265 13.12 2.20 19.84
CA ALA A 265 13.50 2.80 21.12
C ALA A 265 14.63 2.02 21.83
N GLN A 266 14.59 0.68 21.79
CA GLN A 266 15.62 -0.20 22.36
C GLN A 266 16.94 -0.10 21.59
N GLU A 267 16.89 -0.04 20.26
CA GLU A 267 18.09 -0.03 19.41
C GLU A 267 18.70 1.37 19.19
N ASP A 268 18.21 2.40 19.89
CA ASP A 268 18.59 3.82 19.70
C ASP A 268 18.41 4.38 18.27
N ARG A 269 17.54 3.75 17.47
CA ARG A 269 17.26 4.13 16.09
C ARG A 269 16.02 5.00 15.98
N LEU A 270 15.95 6.07 16.77
CA LEU A 270 14.80 6.98 16.77
C LEU A 270 14.98 8.13 15.77
N PHE A 271 14.03 8.26 14.84
CA PHE A 271 13.98 9.29 13.80
C PHE A 271 12.73 10.13 13.94
N THR A 272 12.74 11.38 13.47
CA THR A 272 11.63 12.33 13.61
C THR A 272 10.26 11.76 13.18
N HIS A 273 10.20 10.96 12.11
CA HIS A 273 8.96 10.32 11.66
C HIS A 273 8.33 9.35 12.67
N HIS A 274 9.08 8.83 13.65
CA HIS A 274 8.53 8.01 14.72
C HIS A 274 7.56 8.79 15.62
N PHE A 275 7.69 10.12 15.76
CA PHE A 275 6.67 10.93 16.46
C PHE A 275 5.33 10.94 15.73
N ASN A 276 5.32 10.89 14.39
CA ASN A 276 4.09 10.74 13.62
C ASN A 276 3.43 9.40 13.91
N MET A 277 4.20 8.32 13.89
CA MET A 277 3.72 6.98 14.18
C MET A 277 3.16 6.88 15.60
N LEU A 278 3.90 7.41 16.59
CA LEU A 278 3.48 7.42 17.99
C LEU A 278 2.17 8.19 18.16
N ARG A 279 2.05 9.39 17.57
CA ARG A 279 0.83 10.19 17.61
C ARG A 279 -0.36 9.45 17.02
N THR A 280 -0.21 8.81 15.85
CA THR A 280 -1.29 8.02 15.23
C THR A 280 -1.75 6.88 16.14
N ILE A 281 -0.84 6.23 16.87
CA ILE A 281 -1.20 5.18 17.83
C ILE A 281 -1.98 5.79 19.00
N LEU A 282 -1.49 6.89 19.59
CA LEU A 282 -2.16 7.57 20.69
C LEU A 282 -3.57 8.05 20.30
N GLU A 283 -3.74 8.59 19.09
CA GLU A 283 -5.05 9.02 18.57
C GLU A 283 -6.03 7.85 18.43
N LYS A 284 -5.56 6.72 17.88
CA LYS A 284 -6.38 5.52 17.73
C LYS A 284 -6.75 4.90 19.08
N THR A 285 -5.81 4.84 20.02
CA THR A 285 -6.07 4.34 21.37
C THR A 285 -7.02 5.27 22.12
N ALA A 286 -6.83 6.59 22.04
CA ALA A 286 -7.74 7.57 22.63
C ALA A 286 -9.17 7.40 22.08
N SER A 287 -9.31 7.29 20.76
CA SER A 287 -10.59 7.05 20.10
C SER A 287 -11.24 5.74 20.56
N PHE A 288 -10.46 4.65 20.63
CA PHE A 288 -10.93 3.34 21.10
C PHE A 288 -11.44 3.37 22.55
N HIS A 289 -10.80 4.15 23.42
CA HIS A 289 -11.20 4.34 24.81
C HIS A 289 -12.26 5.46 25.01
N GLY A 290 -12.78 6.06 23.92
CA GLY A 290 -13.84 7.07 23.98
C GLY A 290 -13.37 8.47 24.36
N HIS A 291 -12.07 8.76 24.26
CA HIS A 291 -11.50 10.07 24.50
C HIS A 291 -11.56 10.95 23.23
N LYS A 292 -11.72 12.27 23.43
CA LYS A 292 -11.78 13.25 22.32
C LYS A 292 -10.42 13.56 21.70
N ASN A 293 -9.34 13.48 22.48
CA ASN A 293 -7.99 13.90 22.09
C ASN A 293 -6.96 12.86 22.54
N PHE A 294 -5.86 12.71 21.77
CA PHE A 294 -4.77 11.79 22.08
C PHE A 294 -4.04 12.11 23.39
N SER A 295 -4.10 13.37 23.85
CA SER A 295 -3.47 13.82 25.10
C SER A 295 -3.99 13.05 26.32
N ALA A 296 -5.20 12.48 26.25
CA ALA A 296 -5.74 11.59 27.29
C ALA A 296 -4.86 10.34 27.53
N CYS A 297 -4.12 9.91 26.51
CA CYS A 297 -3.20 8.78 26.58
C CYS A 297 -1.82 9.14 27.17
N ILE A 298 -1.54 10.43 27.38
CA ILE A 298 -0.30 10.91 28.00
C ILE A 298 -0.45 10.89 29.51
N LYS A 299 0.57 10.38 30.20
CA LYS A 299 0.61 10.36 31.67
C LYS A 299 0.86 11.78 32.19
N GLN A 300 0.08 12.19 33.17
CA GLN A 300 0.27 13.44 33.91
C GLN A 300 1.33 13.22 34.99
N GLU A 301 2.31 14.11 35.08
CA GLU A 301 3.42 14.04 36.04
C GLU A 301 3.34 15.25 36.99
N ASP A 302 4.01 15.20 38.14
CA ASP A 302 3.97 16.29 39.13
C ASP A 302 4.53 17.63 38.59
N ASP A 303 5.45 17.56 37.62
CA ASP A 303 6.04 18.69 36.91
C ASP A 303 5.33 19.05 35.58
N ASP A 304 4.42 18.20 35.11
CA ASP A 304 3.54 18.42 33.95
C ASP A 304 2.12 17.88 34.26
N PRO A 305 1.40 18.51 35.21
CA PRO A 305 0.15 17.97 35.77
C PRO A 305 -0.98 17.87 34.75
N ASP A 306 -0.88 18.61 33.65
CA ASP A 306 -1.85 18.60 32.56
C ASP A 306 -1.36 17.81 31.33
N GLY A 307 -0.15 17.24 31.36
CA GLY A 307 0.47 16.57 30.21
C GLY A 307 0.74 17.53 29.03
N ILE A 308 0.80 18.84 29.29
CA ILE A 308 0.88 19.90 28.29
C ILE A 308 2.23 19.86 27.58
N LEU A 309 3.32 19.61 28.31
CA LEU A 309 4.66 19.59 27.74
C LEU A 309 4.78 18.48 26.70
N TYR A 310 4.44 17.24 27.06
CA TYR A 310 4.52 16.11 26.14
C TYR A 310 3.49 16.22 25.01
N THR A 311 2.28 16.71 25.28
CA THR A 311 1.27 16.97 24.23
C THR A 311 1.81 17.96 23.19
N ARG A 312 2.43 19.07 23.65
CA ARG A 312 2.98 20.09 22.78
C ARG A 312 4.19 19.58 22.01
N LEU A 313 5.05 18.79 22.65
CA LEU A 313 6.22 18.17 22.03
C LEU A 313 5.81 17.22 20.90
N ILE A 314 4.83 16.34 21.15
CA ILE A 314 4.28 15.46 20.11
C ILE A 314 3.69 16.29 18.98
N ASN A 315 2.87 17.30 19.27
CA ASN A 315 2.30 18.17 18.23
C ASN A 315 3.37 18.83 17.36
N ILE A 316 4.42 19.41 17.95
CA ILE A 316 5.50 20.07 17.21
C ILE A 316 6.28 19.07 16.35
N LEU A 317 6.71 17.95 16.94
CA LEU A 317 7.56 16.98 16.26
C LEU A 317 6.78 16.10 15.27
N SER A 318 5.45 16.07 15.38
CA SER A 318 4.55 15.41 14.43
C SER A 318 4.01 16.32 13.31
N HIS A 319 4.17 17.65 13.43
CA HIS A 319 3.70 18.63 12.43
C HIS A 319 4.83 19.45 11.80
N GLY A 320 6.08 19.24 12.20
CA GLY A 320 7.20 19.76 11.42
C GLY A 320 7.16 19.19 10.00
N ASN A 321 7.58 20.00 9.02
CA ASN A 321 7.72 19.62 7.60
C ASN A 321 8.79 18.51 7.36
N TYR A 322 8.96 17.58 8.30
CA TYR A 322 9.85 16.45 8.21
C TYR A 322 9.20 15.43 7.28
N SER A 323 9.58 15.54 6.01
CA SER A 323 9.24 14.60 4.96
C SER A 323 9.53 13.17 5.40
N LEU A 324 8.56 12.25 5.23
CA LEU A 324 8.78 10.81 5.32
C LEU A 324 9.94 10.32 4.42
N PHE A 325 10.34 11.14 3.45
CA PHE A 325 11.37 10.85 2.48
C PHE A 325 12.79 11.24 2.93
N GLU A 326 12.94 12.00 4.04
CA GLU A 326 14.24 12.34 4.64
C GLU A 326 14.23 12.14 6.17
N PRO A 327 14.49 10.90 6.65
CA PRO A 327 14.49 10.61 8.08
C PRO A 327 15.70 11.24 8.77
N GLN A 328 15.48 12.29 9.56
CA GLN A 328 16.51 12.84 10.44
C GLN A 328 16.50 12.10 11.79
N GLN A 329 17.68 11.68 12.24
CA GLN A 329 17.83 11.09 13.57
C GLN A 329 17.50 12.15 14.62
N MET A 330 16.77 11.76 15.66
CA MET A 330 16.41 12.67 16.75
C MET A 330 17.64 13.08 17.56
N LEU A 331 17.65 14.31 18.06
CA LEU A 331 18.56 14.73 19.13
C LEU A 331 18.31 13.89 20.40
N ASP A 332 19.33 13.71 21.23
CA ASP A 332 19.26 12.83 22.40
C ASP A 332 18.15 13.24 23.39
N GLU A 333 17.92 14.55 23.54
CA GLU A 333 16.80 15.09 24.32
C GLU A 333 15.44 14.61 23.78
N ASN A 334 15.22 14.70 22.46
CA ASN A 334 14.00 14.22 21.81
C ASN A 334 13.85 12.70 21.92
N LYS A 335 14.95 11.94 21.87
CA LYS A 335 14.93 10.48 22.09
C LYS A 335 14.49 10.15 23.52
N ALA A 336 15.00 10.88 24.52
CA ALA A 336 14.63 10.68 25.92
C ALA A 336 13.14 10.92 26.14
N TYR A 337 12.61 12.02 25.60
CA TYR A 337 11.17 12.31 25.64
C TYR A 337 10.34 11.24 24.92
N PHE A 338 10.76 10.81 23.74
CA PHE A 338 10.08 9.75 22.99
C PHE A 338 9.99 8.45 23.80
N ARG A 339 11.12 8.00 24.37
CA ARG A 339 11.17 6.76 25.18
C ARG A 339 10.28 6.86 26.40
N LYS A 340 10.28 8.00 27.10
CA LYS A 340 9.42 8.22 28.27
C LYS A 340 7.95 8.11 27.90
N ILE A 341 7.51 8.84 26.88
CA ILE A 341 6.12 8.81 26.41
C ILE A 341 5.70 7.39 26.00
N LEU A 342 6.54 6.68 25.23
CA LEU A 342 6.25 5.32 24.80
C LEU A 342 6.16 4.35 25.98
N HIS A 343 7.07 4.44 26.94
CA HIS A 343 7.08 3.60 28.13
C HIS A 343 5.85 3.83 29.00
N ASP A 344 5.52 5.09 29.29
CA ASP A 344 4.33 5.45 30.07
C ASP A 344 3.04 4.99 29.38
N PHE A 345 2.98 5.12 28.05
CA PHE A 345 1.86 4.63 27.25
C PHE A 345 1.68 3.11 27.35
N LEU A 346 2.76 2.34 27.20
CA LEU A 346 2.73 0.87 27.29
C LEU A 346 2.38 0.37 28.69
N ASN A 347 2.80 1.08 29.75
CA ASN A 347 2.44 0.73 31.13
C ASN A 347 0.96 1.03 31.44
N ARG A 348 0.42 2.10 30.86
CA ARG A 348 -0.96 2.52 31.11
C ARG A 348 -1.99 1.71 30.30
N TYR A 349 -1.63 1.30 29.09
CA TYR A 349 -2.50 0.54 28.19
C TYR A 349 -1.88 -0.83 27.92
N PRO A 350 -2.38 -1.92 28.55
CA PRO A 350 -1.77 -3.23 28.42
C PRO A 350 -1.97 -3.79 27.00
N PHE A 351 -0.86 -4.02 26.29
CA PHE A 351 -0.81 -4.77 25.02
C PHE A 351 -0.26 -6.19 25.27
N ASN A 352 -0.54 -7.14 24.37
CA ASN A 352 -0.01 -8.50 24.51
C ASN A 352 1.54 -8.49 24.51
N PRO A 353 2.21 -8.95 25.57
CA PRO A 353 3.68 -8.94 25.68
C PRO A 353 4.39 -9.70 24.56
N ASP A 354 3.78 -10.77 24.00
CA ASP A 354 4.36 -11.59 22.93
C ASP A 354 4.65 -10.81 21.64
N LEU A 355 4.10 -9.59 21.52
CA LEU A 355 4.27 -8.71 20.37
C LEU A 355 5.59 -7.93 20.41
N PHE A 356 6.20 -7.82 21.59
CA PHE A 356 7.43 -7.06 21.79
C PHE A 356 8.63 -8.02 21.85
N PRO A 357 9.72 -7.75 21.12
CA PRO A 357 10.94 -8.54 21.28
C PRO A 357 11.39 -8.48 22.74
N GLN A 358 11.71 -9.63 23.33
CA GLN A 358 12.23 -9.69 24.70
C GLN A 358 13.53 -8.88 24.76
N ALA A 359 13.63 -8.01 25.77
CA ALA A 359 14.86 -7.29 26.04
C ALA A 359 16.00 -8.31 26.17
N VAL A 360 17.12 -8.05 25.50
CA VAL A 360 18.34 -8.81 25.75
C VAL A 360 18.68 -8.54 27.21
N GLU A 361 18.57 -9.54 28.08
CA GLU A 361 19.13 -9.45 29.43
C GLU A 361 20.61 -9.10 29.24
N GLU A 362 21.00 -7.90 29.64
CA GLU A 362 22.40 -7.57 29.85
C GLU A 362 22.92 -8.62 30.83
N ALA A 363 23.77 -9.51 30.32
CA ALA A 363 24.47 -10.45 31.17
C ALA A 363 25.24 -9.62 32.18
N ASP A 364 24.81 -9.67 33.45
CA ASP A 364 25.53 -9.15 34.60
C ASP A 364 26.97 -9.68 34.53
N THR A 365 27.88 -8.84 34.04
CA THR A 365 29.31 -9.01 34.28
C THR A 365 29.56 -8.65 35.73
N GLN A 366 29.65 -9.69 36.56
CA GLN A 366 30.20 -9.65 37.92
C GLN A 366 31.64 -9.13 37.95
#